data_AF-A0A847W1I2-F1
#
_entry.id   AF-A0A847W1I2-F1
#
_cell.length_a   1.000
_cell.length_b   1.000
_cell.length_c   1.000
_cell.angle_alpha   90.00
_cell.angle_beta   90.00
_cell.angle_gamma   90.00
#
_symmetry.space_group_name_H-M   'P 1'
#
loop_
_entity.id
_entity.type
_entity.pdbx_description
1 polymer ?
#
loop_
_entity_poly.entity_id
_entity_poly.type
_entity_poly.pdbx_seq_one_letter_code
_entity_poly.pdbx_strand_id
1 'polypeptide(L)'
;MNFKDNPFLILDASPRDSKRILHDKAENKSFELPEEICRNAENILLNPKKRLEAELSWFPGISPKKTKELIEQVELDAKNGYYDSVFFWDFEELVYANALALFLSTVSVQNLERECIEEVIKDFCIATNYFDEEEIVTSINEDRIAAGFAEIPADGTLERELQNMQHLYKQILHKFMDQLDSYLIVEVLTSLIEDATNKGEEECEWILLDNIISDYEIDVIPFFEKQEEKIEENIKSMIELMKTNASSEEVQKRFDILKKDVILWDRIAQPVQVLCRSKGSDHERSYLLSDRLRELALQSHNEFGNTTLSIKITDLQQTVFSELRQVFETAASDKKQLQNIMRRRQEEKEAEIARKKALSYYVEWGLIFKKSIKMDADKITINGSETYRFEDMTGVLWGATRNSVNGIPTGTTYNVNFSTKNNYGVSIPIKNDDVYDNVVQRLWKTAGVSILLRFLEKLKSGGCVSIGGINIYDDGVELTHSKWFSSETKRFPWGSIRISAYQGVLTIQAIGSKFNASVGFQSEYNVHVLDTMIRTVLKKANAKKITEAFEGGN
;
A
#
# COMPACT_ATOMS: atom_id res chain seq x y z
N MET A 1 15.89 -44.31 11.71
CA MET A 1 16.25 -45.03 12.96
C MET A 1 15.62 -44.24 14.09
N ASN A 2 14.94 -44.87 15.04
CA ASN A 2 14.40 -44.21 16.23
C ASN A 2 15.48 -44.25 17.33
N PHE A 3 15.53 -43.28 18.25
CA PHE A 3 16.38 -43.39 19.45
C PHE A 3 16.15 -44.72 20.19
N LYS A 4 14.90 -45.22 20.18
CA LYS A 4 14.53 -46.51 20.76
C LYS A 4 15.15 -47.74 20.08
N ASP A 5 15.72 -47.56 18.90
CA ASP A 5 16.45 -48.61 18.18
C ASP A 5 17.93 -48.66 18.60
N ASN A 6 18.37 -47.81 19.55
CA ASN A 6 19.75 -47.83 20.04
C ASN A 6 20.04 -49.21 20.70
N PRO A 7 21.10 -49.91 20.27
CA PRO A 7 21.38 -51.25 20.76
C PRO A 7 21.77 -51.32 22.25
N PHE A 8 22.24 -50.23 22.86
CA PHE A 8 22.40 -50.16 24.31
C PHE A 8 21.05 -50.23 25.03
N LEU A 9 20.03 -49.54 24.52
CA LEU A 9 18.67 -49.61 25.08
C LEU A 9 18.04 -50.99 24.85
N ILE A 10 18.15 -51.53 23.63
CA ILE A 10 17.56 -52.84 23.27
C ILE A 10 18.04 -53.94 24.21
N LEU A 11 19.36 -53.99 24.47
CA LEU A 11 19.99 -55.05 25.27
C LEU A 11 20.07 -54.75 26.77
N ASP A 12 19.55 -53.60 27.24
CA ASP A 12 19.79 -53.09 28.59
C ASP A 12 21.29 -53.06 28.92
N ALA A 13 22.11 -52.68 27.94
CA ALA A 13 23.57 -52.71 27.97
C ALA A 13 24.16 -51.34 28.31
N SER A 14 25.35 -51.36 28.91
CA SER A 14 26.14 -50.16 29.20
C SER A 14 27.29 -50.02 28.19
N PRO A 15 27.69 -48.78 27.84
CA PRO A 15 28.97 -48.54 27.15
C PRO A 15 30.19 -49.13 27.87
N ARG A 16 30.11 -49.37 29.19
CA ARG A 16 31.14 -50.00 30.02
C ARG A 16 31.12 -51.54 30.01
N ASP A 17 30.14 -52.16 29.37
CA ASP A 17 30.03 -53.62 29.33
C ASP A 17 31.06 -54.22 28.37
N SER A 18 31.84 -55.18 28.86
CA SER A 18 32.80 -55.94 28.05
C SER A 18 32.11 -56.82 27.01
N LYS A 19 32.84 -57.25 25.98
CA LYS A 19 32.34 -58.17 24.93
C LYS A 19 31.60 -59.40 25.49
N ARG A 20 32.10 -59.97 26.59
CA ARG A 20 31.46 -61.13 27.25
C ARG A 20 30.11 -60.75 27.85
N ILE A 21 30.03 -59.61 28.54
CA ILE A 21 28.78 -59.15 29.17
C ILE A 21 27.74 -58.80 28.11
N LEU A 22 28.16 -58.21 26.99
CA LEU A 22 27.26 -57.91 25.87
C LEU A 22 26.65 -59.18 25.26
N HIS A 23 27.45 -60.25 25.11
CA HIS A 23 26.95 -61.55 24.68
C HIS A 23 25.93 -62.13 25.66
N ASP A 24 26.26 -62.15 26.96
CA ASP A 24 25.37 -62.64 28.00
C ASP A 24 24.05 -61.83 28.03
N LYS A 25 24.10 -60.50 27.83
CA LYS A 25 22.90 -59.63 27.74
C LYS A 25 22.08 -59.90 26.49
N ALA A 26 22.71 -60.13 25.35
CA ALA A 26 22.01 -60.47 24.11
C ALA A 26 21.28 -61.81 24.21
N GLU A 27 21.92 -62.84 24.78
CA GLU A 27 21.29 -64.14 25.05
C GLU A 27 20.10 -63.96 26.01
N ASN A 28 20.28 -63.25 27.12
CA ASN A 28 19.21 -63.02 28.08
C ASN A 28 18.04 -62.23 27.48
N LYS A 29 18.31 -61.21 26.66
CA LYS A 29 17.26 -60.40 26.06
C LYS A 29 16.49 -61.14 24.95
N SER A 30 17.08 -62.16 24.35
CA SER A 30 16.41 -63.03 23.35
C SER A 30 15.22 -63.83 23.92
N PHE A 31 15.09 -63.92 25.25
CA PHE A 31 13.89 -64.47 25.89
C PHE A 31 12.68 -63.53 25.85
N GLU A 32 12.91 -62.22 25.67
CA GLU A 32 11.87 -61.17 25.66
C GLU A 32 11.63 -60.59 24.27
N LEU A 33 12.69 -60.48 23.46
CA LEU A 33 12.66 -59.87 22.12
C LEU A 33 13.05 -60.90 21.03
N PRO A 34 12.63 -60.70 19.76
CA PRO A 34 13.05 -61.55 18.65
C PRO A 34 14.58 -61.71 18.58
N GLU A 35 15.05 -62.95 18.46
CA GLU A 35 16.48 -63.30 18.47
C GLU A 35 17.29 -62.51 17.42
N GLU A 36 16.70 -62.25 16.25
CA GLU A 36 17.33 -61.47 15.19
C GLU A 36 17.64 -60.03 15.62
N ILE A 37 16.76 -59.41 16.40
CA ILE A 37 16.94 -58.05 16.92
C ILE A 37 18.08 -58.03 17.94
N CYS A 38 18.10 -58.96 18.89
CA CYS A 38 19.14 -59.07 19.90
C CYS A 38 20.51 -59.34 19.27
N ARG A 39 20.59 -60.29 18.33
CA ARG A 39 21.82 -60.63 17.61
C ARG A 39 22.31 -59.47 16.76
N ASN A 40 21.41 -58.72 16.12
CA ASN A 40 21.81 -57.53 15.36
C ASN A 40 22.35 -56.43 16.28
N ALA A 41 21.69 -56.18 17.42
CA ALA A 41 22.15 -55.21 18.41
C ALA A 41 23.54 -55.58 18.97
N GLU A 42 23.76 -56.85 19.31
CA GLU A 42 25.07 -57.36 19.72
C GLU A 42 26.14 -57.13 18.65
N ASN A 43 25.85 -57.50 17.40
CA ASN A 43 26.77 -57.32 16.28
C ASN A 43 27.14 -55.85 16.05
N ILE A 44 26.22 -54.92 16.28
CA ILE A 44 26.49 -53.48 16.23
C ILE A 44 27.47 -53.10 17.34
N LEU A 45 27.20 -53.50 18.59
CA LEU A 45 28.02 -53.13 19.75
C LEU A 45 29.42 -53.77 19.76
N LEU A 46 29.60 -54.90 19.08
CA LEU A 46 30.90 -55.57 18.92
C LEU A 46 31.75 -55.01 17.77
N ASN A 47 31.12 -54.35 16.78
CA ASN A 47 31.81 -53.76 15.64
C ASN A 47 32.29 -52.33 16.00
N PRO A 48 33.60 -52.01 15.99
CA PRO A 48 34.10 -50.72 16.46
C PRO A 48 33.49 -49.49 15.77
N LYS A 49 33.21 -49.59 14.46
CA LYS A 49 32.62 -48.49 13.70
C LYS A 49 31.13 -48.31 14.02
N LYS A 50 30.36 -49.40 13.99
CA LYS A 50 28.91 -49.32 14.28
C LYS A 50 28.63 -49.04 15.75
N ARG A 51 29.53 -49.46 16.65
CA ARG A 51 29.47 -49.13 18.07
C ARG A 51 29.60 -47.62 18.28
N LEU A 52 30.47 -46.94 17.52
CA LEU A 52 30.60 -45.48 17.61
C LEU A 52 29.27 -44.77 17.32
N GLU A 53 28.56 -45.17 16.26
CA GLU A 53 27.24 -44.63 15.93
C GLU A 53 26.23 -44.86 17.09
N ALA A 54 26.28 -46.02 17.74
CA ALA A 54 25.46 -46.31 18.91
C ALA A 54 25.86 -45.51 20.15
N GLU A 55 27.15 -45.20 20.34
CA GLU A 55 27.66 -44.40 21.46
C GLU A 55 27.33 -42.91 21.30
N LEU A 56 27.43 -42.38 20.07
CA LEU A 56 27.07 -40.99 19.75
C LEU A 56 25.57 -40.73 19.90
N SER A 57 24.73 -41.73 19.65
CA SER A 57 23.29 -41.68 19.91
C SER A 57 22.90 -42.16 21.31
N TRP A 58 23.83 -42.14 22.26
CA TRP A 58 23.61 -42.53 23.66
C TRP A 58 23.86 -41.36 24.64
N PHE A 59 24.23 -41.64 25.87
CA PHE A 59 24.51 -40.65 26.92
C PHE A 59 25.98 -40.76 27.37
N PRO A 60 26.96 -40.42 26.50
CA PRO A 60 28.37 -40.47 26.86
C PRO A 60 28.65 -39.54 28.06
N GLY A 61 29.64 -39.90 28.88
CA GLY A 61 29.99 -39.14 30.10
C GLY A 61 29.05 -39.37 31.29
N ILE A 62 27.89 -40.02 31.08
CA ILE A 62 26.95 -40.34 32.16
C ILE A 62 27.18 -41.76 32.70
N SER A 63 27.29 -41.87 34.03
CA SER A 63 27.39 -43.18 34.69
C SER A 63 26.16 -44.06 34.40
N PRO A 64 26.30 -45.39 34.29
CA PRO A 64 25.19 -46.27 33.91
C PRO A 64 23.95 -46.16 34.82
N LYS A 65 24.16 -45.90 36.12
CA LYS A 65 23.07 -45.68 37.08
C LYS A 65 22.26 -44.42 36.73
N LYS A 66 22.96 -43.28 36.54
CA LYS A 66 22.32 -42.01 36.16
C LYS A 66 21.65 -42.09 34.79
N THR A 67 22.23 -42.82 33.84
CA THR A 67 21.60 -43.05 32.52
C THR A 67 20.24 -43.72 32.66
N LYS A 68 20.14 -44.73 33.53
CA LYS A 68 18.86 -45.40 33.80
C LYS A 68 17.85 -44.46 34.45
N GLU A 69 18.27 -43.69 35.47
CA GLU A 69 17.42 -42.68 36.12
C GLU A 69 16.93 -41.63 35.11
N LEU A 70 17.80 -41.17 34.21
CA LEU A 70 17.47 -40.23 33.13
C LEU A 70 16.41 -40.80 32.17
N ILE A 71 16.62 -42.02 31.67
CA ILE A 71 15.66 -42.66 30.74
C ILE A 71 14.31 -42.85 31.42
N GLU A 72 14.28 -43.37 32.65
CA GLU A 72 13.04 -43.57 33.41
C GLU A 72 12.28 -42.25 33.62
N GLN A 73 12.99 -41.17 33.94
CA GLN A 73 12.41 -39.84 34.13
C GLN A 73 11.87 -39.28 32.81
N VAL A 74 12.67 -39.29 31.74
CA VAL A 74 12.24 -38.79 30.41
C VAL A 74 11.02 -39.55 29.90
N GLU A 75 10.98 -40.88 30.06
CA GLU A 75 9.82 -41.66 29.66
C GLU A 75 8.58 -41.37 30.51
N LEU A 76 8.75 -41.13 31.82
CA LEU A 76 7.66 -40.76 32.71
C LEU A 76 7.08 -39.40 32.32
N ASP A 77 7.94 -38.42 32.09
CA ASP A 77 7.57 -37.06 31.70
C ASP A 77 6.89 -37.05 30.34
N ALA A 78 7.45 -37.76 29.35
CA ALA A 78 6.83 -37.93 28.04
C ALA A 78 5.45 -38.61 28.11
N LYS A 79 5.25 -39.60 29.00
CA LYS A 79 3.94 -40.24 29.20
C LYS A 79 2.94 -39.27 29.84
N ASN A 80 3.40 -38.44 30.77
CA ASN A 80 2.58 -37.47 31.47
C ASN A 80 2.34 -36.18 30.67
N GLY A 81 3.02 -36.00 29.53
CA GLY A 81 2.94 -34.75 28.76
C GLY A 81 3.61 -33.57 29.48
N TYR A 82 4.56 -33.86 30.35
CA TYR A 82 5.30 -32.85 31.11
C TYR A 82 6.64 -32.59 30.42
N TYR A 83 6.98 -31.33 30.22
CA TYR A 83 8.28 -30.90 29.73
C TYR A 83 8.80 -29.80 30.65
N ASP A 84 10.07 -29.92 31.06
CA ASP A 84 10.76 -28.92 31.87
C ASP A 84 12.21 -28.81 31.40
N SER A 85 12.53 -27.68 30.77
CA SER A 85 13.86 -27.40 30.24
C SER A 85 14.93 -27.36 31.33
N VAL A 86 14.57 -27.01 32.57
CA VAL A 86 15.48 -26.93 33.72
C VAL A 86 16.10 -28.28 34.06
N PHE A 87 15.36 -29.37 33.85
CA PHE A 87 15.84 -30.72 34.13
C PHE A 87 17.13 -31.07 33.36
N PHE A 88 17.35 -30.42 32.21
CA PHE A 88 18.46 -30.75 31.32
C PHE A 88 19.67 -29.81 31.41
N TRP A 89 19.60 -28.73 32.19
CA TRP A 89 20.66 -27.70 32.22
C TRP A 89 22.02 -28.18 32.70
N ASP A 90 22.07 -29.29 33.45
CA ASP A 90 23.31 -29.86 33.97
C ASP A 90 23.96 -30.89 33.00
N PHE A 91 23.39 -31.11 31.82
CA PHE A 91 23.92 -32.05 30.83
C PHE A 91 24.72 -31.36 29.73
N GLU A 92 25.80 -32.01 29.28
CA GLU A 92 26.53 -31.66 28.05
C GLU A 92 25.60 -31.72 26.83
N GLU A 93 25.91 -30.95 25.78
CA GLU A 93 25.04 -30.69 24.63
C GLU A 93 24.61 -31.99 23.92
N LEU A 94 25.53 -32.94 23.71
CA LEU A 94 25.21 -34.22 23.06
C LEU A 94 24.24 -35.06 23.90
N VAL A 95 24.44 -35.10 25.21
CA VAL A 95 23.55 -35.80 26.14
C VAL A 95 22.18 -35.14 26.14
N TYR A 96 22.14 -33.82 26.20
CA TYR A 96 20.91 -33.05 26.18
C TYR A 96 20.12 -33.31 24.89
N ALA A 97 20.77 -33.20 23.72
CA ALA A 97 20.17 -33.50 22.43
C ALA A 97 19.61 -34.93 22.37
N ASN A 98 20.37 -35.92 22.86
CA ASN A 98 19.92 -37.31 22.88
C ASN A 98 18.75 -37.55 23.86
N ALA A 99 18.70 -36.84 24.98
CA ALA A 99 17.58 -36.92 25.92
C ALA A 99 16.30 -36.32 25.33
N LEU A 100 16.41 -35.18 24.64
CA LEU A 100 15.30 -34.59 23.88
C LEU A 100 14.87 -35.48 22.72
N ALA A 101 15.81 -36.10 22.01
CA ALA A 101 15.50 -37.06 20.95
C ALA A 101 14.70 -38.27 21.49
N LEU A 102 15.05 -38.78 22.69
CA LEU A 102 14.29 -39.81 23.39
C LEU A 102 12.89 -39.32 23.79
N PHE A 103 12.79 -38.11 24.32
CA PHE A 103 11.52 -37.48 24.70
C PHE A 103 10.58 -37.36 23.49
N LEU A 104 11.03 -36.73 22.40
CA LEU A 104 10.28 -36.55 21.15
C LEU A 104 9.89 -37.89 20.50
N SER A 105 10.73 -38.92 20.66
CA SER A 105 10.44 -40.27 20.18
C SER A 105 9.43 -41.03 21.04
N THR A 106 9.08 -40.52 22.21
CA THR A 106 8.24 -41.20 23.22
C THR A 106 6.91 -40.49 23.46
N VAL A 107 6.93 -39.16 23.47
CA VAL A 107 5.76 -38.33 23.77
C VAL A 107 4.71 -38.45 22.67
N SER A 108 3.44 -38.45 23.08
CA SER A 108 2.32 -38.25 22.16
C SER A 108 2.01 -36.75 22.14
N VAL A 109 1.94 -36.15 20.96
CA VAL A 109 1.54 -34.73 20.80
C VAL A 109 0.23 -34.41 21.53
N GLN A 110 -0.70 -35.36 21.58
CA GLN A 110 -2.01 -35.18 22.24
C GLN A 110 -1.91 -34.92 23.75
N ASN A 111 -0.77 -35.25 24.36
CA ASN A 111 -0.52 -35.05 25.78
C ASN A 111 0.18 -33.71 26.07
N LEU A 112 0.66 -33.00 25.05
CA LEU A 112 1.42 -31.76 25.22
C LEU A 112 0.53 -30.52 25.05
N GLU A 113 0.75 -29.53 25.92
CA GLU A 113 0.24 -28.18 25.71
C GLU A 113 1.04 -27.49 24.59
N ARG A 114 0.43 -26.49 23.94
CA ARG A 114 1.04 -25.81 22.79
C ARG A 114 2.38 -25.18 23.15
N GLU A 115 2.44 -24.52 24.30
CA GLU A 115 3.63 -23.85 24.80
C GLU A 115 4.78 -24.85 24.98
N CYS A 116 4.48 -26.07 25.46
CA CYS A 116 5.47 -27.15 25.60
C CYS A 116 5.99 -27.64 24.24
N ILE A 117 5.13 -27.69 23.21
CA ILE A 117 5.53 -28.11 21.85
C ILE A 117 6.55 -27.12 21.27
N GLU A 118 6.30 -25.82 21.39
CA GLU A 118 7.21 -24.80 20.89
C GLU A 118 8.54 -24.82 21.66
N GLU A 119 8.48 -24.92 22.99
CA GLU A 119 9.67 -24.97 23.86
C GLU A 119 10.54 -26.20 23.58
N VAL A 120 9.95 -27.39 23.49
CA VAL A 120 10.74 -28.62 23.25
C VAL A 120 11.39 -28.64 21.87
N ILE A 121 10.72 -28.10 20.83
CA ILE A 121 11.31 -27.99 19.49
C ILE A 121 12.46 -26.98 19.51
N LYS A 122 12.25 -25.83 20.15
CA LYS A 122 13.28 -24.80 20.30
C LYS A 122 14.53 -25.36 20.97
N ASP A 123 14.34 -25.98 22.12
CA ASP A 123 15.43 -26.55 22.91
C ASP A 123 16.17 -27.65 22.14
N PHE A 124 15.45 -28.46 21.35
CA PHE A 124 16.07 -29.48 20.50
C PHE A 124 16.90 -28.88 19.37
N CYS A 125 16.43 -27.81 18.73
CA CYS A 125 17.21 -27.07 17.74
C CYS A 125 18.46 -26.42 18.33
N ILE A 126 18.39 -25.90 19.56
CA ILE A 126 19.54 -25.31 20.27
C ILE A 126 20.55 -26.39 20.68
N ALA A 127 20.08 -27.47 21.33
CA ALA A 127 20.92 -28.55 21.84
C ALA A 127 21.70 -29.27 20.73
N THR A 128 21.20 -29.24 19.50
CA THR A 128 21.83 -29.87 18.33
C THR A 128 22.76 -28.94 17.56
N ASN A 129 22.94 -27.69 18.00
CA ASN A 129 23.59 -26.69 17.17
C ASN A 129 25.11 -26.83 17.10
N TYR A 130 25.75 -27.18 18.21
CA TYR A 130 27.18 -27.31 18.31
C TYR A 130 27.55 -28.47 19.24
N PHE A 131 28.55 -29.24 18.84
CA PHE A 131 29.08 -30.36 19.60
C PHE A 131 30.59 -30.23 19.71
N ASP A 132 31.12 -30.25 20.93
CA ASP A 132 32.57 -30.28 21.17
C ASP A 132 33.10 -31.71 20.92
N GLU A 133 33.84 -31.88 19.82
CA GLU A 133 34.40 -33.18 19.44
C GLU A 133 35.40 -33.71 20.48
N GLU A 134 36.20 -32.84 21.11
CA GLU A 134 37.22 -33.26 22.08
C GLU A 134 36.56 -33.80 23.36
N GLU A 135 35.52 -33.13 23.84
CA GLU A 135 34.74 -33.56 25.00
C GLU A 135 34.03 -34.89 24.74
N ILE A 136 33.38 -35.03 23.57
CA ILE A 136 32.70 -36.27 23.16
C ILE A 136 33.70 -37.44 23.07
N VAL A 137 34.85 -37.24 22.42
CA VAL A 137 35.88 -38.28 22.30
C VAL A 137 36.38 -38.71 23.66
N THR A 138 36.61 -37.75 24.56
CA THR A 138 37.04 -38.02 25.93
C THR A 138 36.02 -38.88 26.66
N SER A 139 34.76 -38.46 26.69
CA SER A 139 33.65 -39.15 27.35
C SER A 139 33.43 -40.58 26.82
N ILE A 140 33.50 -40.79 25.50
CA ILE A 140 33.34 -42.13 24.91
C ILE A 140 34.56 -43.02 25.21
N ASN A 141 35.79 -42.48 25.13
CA ASN A 141 36.99 -43.25 25.37
C ASN A 141 37.09 -43.74 26.81
N GLU A 142 36.66 -42.95 27.79
CA GLU A 142 36.59 -43.39 29.20
C GLU A 142 35.75 -44.66 29.36
N ASP A 143 34.58 -44.72 28.72
CA ASP A 143 33.70 -45.88 28.76
C ASP A 143 34.25 -47.07 27.98
N ARG A 144 34.85 -46.83 26.80
CA ARG A 144 35.50 -47.87 25.99
C ARG A 144 36.69 -48.50 26.70
N ILE A 145 37.53 -47.72 27.38
CA ILE A 145 38.66 -48.20 28.18
C ILE A 145 38.13 -49.12 29.30
N ALA A 146 37.08 -48.69 30.01
CA ALA A 146 36.45 -49.50 31.05
C ALA A 146 35.88 -50.83 30.52
N ALA A 147 35.35 -50.83 29.29
CA ALA A 147 34.80 -52.01 28.61
C ALA A 147 35.86 -52.89 27.91
N GLY A 148 37.10 -52.43 27.77
CA GLY A 148 38.17 -53.11 27.03
C GLY A 148 38.03 -53.04 25.50
N PHE A 149 37.41 -51.97 24.98
CA PHE A 149 37.37 -51.64 23.55
C PHE A 149 38.48 -50.66 23.16
N ALA A 150 38.81 -50.60 21.87
CA ALA A 150 39.81 -49.67 21.36
C ALA A 150 39.31 -48.22 21.38
N GLU A 151 40.18 -47.32 21.80
CA GLU A 151 39.94 -45.88 21.81
C GLU A 151 39.73 -45.32 20.39
N ILE A 152 38.99 -44.23 20.32
CA ILE A 152 38.78 -43.40 19.14
C ILE A 152 39.94 -42.39 19.06
N PRO A 153 40.58 -42.22 17.91
CA PRO A 153 41.60 -41.19 17.73
C PRO A 153 40.96 -39.78 17.77
N ALA A 154 41.64 -38.83 18.42
CA ALA A 154 41.27 -37.42 18.48
C ALA A 154 41.85 -36.63 17.30
N ASP A 155 41.50 -37.03 16.07
CA ASP A 155 42.09 -36.50 14.83
C ASP A 155 41.04 -35.95 13.82
N GLY A 156 39.87 -35.53 14.31
CA GLY A 156 38.78 -35.02 13.46
C GLY A 156 37.95 -36.11 12.79
N THR A 157 38.07 -37.37 13.25
CA THR A 157 37.40 -38.52 12.65
C THR A 157 35.89 -38.54 12.91
N LEU A 158 35.35 -37.74 13.83
CA LEU A 158 33.92 -37.74 14.15
C LEU A 158 33.07 -36.91 13.20
N GLU A 159 33.64 -36.05 12.35
CA GLU A 159 32.88 -35.09 11.52
C GLU A 159 31.73 -35.76 10.73
N ARG A 160 32.02 -36.81 9.97
CA ARG A 160 31.01 -37.54 9.19
C ARG A 160 29.97 -38.23 10.08
N GLU A 161 30.36 -38.65 11.27
CA GLU A 161 29.53 -39.43 12.17
C GLU A 161 28.57 -38.48 12.93
N LEU A 162 29.03 -37.26 13.25
CA LEU A 162 28.20 -36.16 13.74
C LEU A 162 27.23 -35.66 12.65
N GLN A 163 27.63 -35.59 11.38
CA GLN A 163 26.70 -35.29 10.27
C GLN A 163 25.60 -36.35 10.15
N ASN A 164 25.92 -37.64 10.32
CA ASN A 164 24.90 -38.69 10.35
C ASN A 164 23.95 -38.54 11.55
N MET A 165 24.46 -38.09 12.70
CA MET A 165 23.63 -37.76 13.87
C MET A 165 22.68 -36.59 13.60
N GLN A 166 23.13 -35.53 12.92
CA GLN A 166 22.26 -34.43 12.50
C GLN A 166 21.11 -34.92 11.63
N HIS A 167 21.39 -35.86 10.71
CA HIS A 167 20.34 -36.48 9.90
C HIS A 167 19.34 -37.27 10.75
N LEU A 168 19.81 -37.99 11.77
CA LEU A 168 18.94 -38.70 12.72
C LEU A 168 18.03 -37.73 13.49
N TYR A 169 18.57 -36.65 14.03
CA TYR A 169 17.79 -35.65 14.77
C TYR A 169 16.72 -35.00 13.88
N LYS A 170 17.08 -34.68 12.63
CA LYS A 170 16.11 -34.20 11.63
C LYS A 170 14.97 -35.19 11.39
N GLN A 171 15.26 -36.49 11.25
CA GLN A 171 14.22 -37.52 11.10
C GLN A 171 13.30 -37.62 12.33
N ILE A 172 13.87 -37.50 13.54
CA ILE A 172 13.11 -37.58 14.79
C ILE A 172 12.16 -36.38 14.90
N LEU A 173 12.66 -35.17 14.65
CA LEU A 173 11.85 -33.96 14.70
C LEU A 173 10.75 -33.98 13.64
N HIS A 174 11.05 -34.40 12.40
CA HIS A 174 10.03 -34.59 11.36
C HIS A 174 8.91 -35.53 11.81
N LYS A 175 9.27 -36.71 12.34
CA LYS A 175 8.27 -37.68 12.82
C LYS A 175 7.43 -37.15 13.98
N PHE A 176 8.00 -36.28 14.81
CA PHE A 176 7.25 -35.58 15.85
C PHE A 176 6.29 -34.55 15.22
N MET A 177 6.77 -33.75 14.28
CA MET A 177 5.99 -32.73 13.58
C MET A 177 4.87 -33.31 12.72
N ASP A 178 5.03 -34.50 12.15
CA ASP A 178 4.01 -35.24 11.39
C ASP A 178 2.74 -35.53 12.20
N GLN A 179 2.83 -35.46 13.54
CA GLN A 179 1.70 -35.65 14.44
C GLN A 179 0.95 -34.34 14.75
N LEU A 180 1.51 -33.19 14.38
CA LEU A 180 0.92 -31.86 14.57
C LEU A 180 -0.08 -31.55 13.44
N ASP A 181 -1.06 -30.70 13.72
CA ASP A 181 -1.88 -30.14 12.66
C ASP A 181 -1.09 -29.09 11.86
N SER A 182 -1.39 -28.97 10.56
CA SER A 182 -0.65 -28.09 9.66
C SER A 182 -0.68 -26.62 10.07
N TYR A 183 -1.74 -26.18 10.76
CA TYR A 183 -1.85 -24.80 11.23
C TYR A 183 -0.86 -24.53 12.36
N LEU A 184 -0.74 -25.47 13.30
CA LEU A 184 0.21 -25.40 14.40
C LEU A 184 1.66 -25.48 13.91
N ILE A 185 1.96 -26.34 12.92
CA ILE A 185 3.31 -26.40 12.30
C ILE A 185 3.74 -25.02 11.81
N VAL A 186 2.89 -24.33 11.05
CA VAL A 186 3.19 -23.01 10.50
C VAL A 186 3.46 -22.00 11.60
N GLU A 187 2.64 -22.00 12.67
CA GLU A 187 2.81 -21.06 13.78
C GLU A 187 4.11 -21.29 14.54
N VAL A 188 4.40 -22.56 14.87
CA VAL A 188 5.63 -22.92 15.58
C VAL A 188 6.84 -22.58 14.74
N LEU A 189 6.89 -22.99 13.47
CA LEU A 189 8.03 -22.69 12.60
C LEU A 189 8.23 -21.19 12.41
N THR A 190 7.15 -20.42 12.25
CA THR A 190 7.22 -18.95 12.17
C THR A 190 7.80 -18.35 13.44
N SER A 191 7.30 -18.76 14.61
CA SER A 191 7.77 -18.23 15.90
C SER A 191 9.25 -18.54 16.12
N LEU A 192 9.65 -19.80 15.88
CA LEU A 192 11.03 -20.25 16.06
C LEU A 192 11.99 -19.54 15.12
N ILE A 193 11.65 -19.37 13.84
CA ILE A 193 12.56 -18.69 12.92
C ILE A 193 12.64 -17.19 13.23
N GLU A 194 11.54 -16.56 13.62
CA GLU A 194 11.56 -15.16 14.06
C GLU A 194 12.44 -14.96 15.30
N ASP A 195 12.42 -15.90 16.25
CA ASP A 195 13.27 -15.88 17.43
C ASP A 195 14.75 -16.10 17.06
N ALA A 196 15.03 -17.13 16.25
CA ALA A 196 16.40 -17.49 15.83
C ALA A 196 17.09 -16.43 14.96
N THR A 197 16.32 -15.58 14.26
CA THR A 197 16.85 -14.64 13.25
C THR A 197 16.56 -13.18 13.57
N ASN A 198 15.99 -12.87 14.75
CA ASN A 198 15.48 -11.53 15.06
C ASN A 198 14.55 -11.00 13.95
N LYS A 199 13.56 -11.81 13.56
CA LYS A 199 12.60 -11.55 12.46
C LYS A 199 13.26 -11.37 11.08
N GLY A 200 14.32 -12.12 10.83
CA GLY A 200 15.08 -12.14 9.59
C GLY A 200 16.11 -11.01 9.47
N GLU A 201 16.47 -10.33 10.56
CA GLU A 201 17.55 -9.33 10.57
C GLU A 201 18.94 -9.94 10.79
N GLU A 202 19.00 -11.16 11.33
CA GLU A 202 20.21 -11.93 11.63
C GLU A 202 20.16 -13.31 10.98
N GLU A 203 21.30 -13.92 10.70
CA GLU A 203 21.39 -15.26 10.09
C GLU A 203 20.89 -16.33 11.08
N CYS A 204 20.21 -17.37 10.59
CA CYS A 204 19.74 -18.47 11.44
C CYS A 204 20.92 -19.33 11.89
N GLU A 205 21.30 -19.22 13.16
CA GLU A 205 22.38 -20.03 13.71
C GLU A 205 21.95 -21.48 13.98
N TRP A 206 20.66 -21.78 14.08
CA TRP A 206 20.14 -23.12 14.43
C TRP A 206 20.04 -24.03 13.20
N ILE A 207 21.08 -24.83 12.97
CA ILE A 207 21.23 -25.67 11.76
C ILE A 207 20.05 -26.63 11.57
N LEU A 208 19.53 -27.23 12.65
CA LEU A 208 18.39 -28.15 12.55
C LEU A 208 17.13 -27.42 12.09
N LEU A 209 16.85 -26.21 12.62
CA LEU A 209 15.69 -25.41 12.24
C LEU A 209 15.76 -24.98 10.77
N ASP A 210 16.92 -24.50 10.31
CA ASP A 210 17.16 -24.12 8.90
C ASP A 210 16.83 -25.28 7.95
N ASN A 211 17.30 -26.49 8.29
CA ASN A 211 17.04 -27.70 7.51
C ASN A 211 15.57 -28.14 7.54
N ILE A 212 14.88 -27.94 8.66
CA ILE A 212 13.45 -28.27 8.78
C ILE A 212 12.60 -27.30 7.96
N ILE A 213 12.90 -26.01 7.98
CA ILE A 213 12.18 -25.01 7.18
C ILE A 213 12.44 -25.21 5.69
N SER A 214 13.66 -25.63 5.32
CA SER A 214 14.00 -25.98 3.93
C SER A 214 13.19 -27.19 3.42
N ASP A 215 12.98 -28.22 4.26
CA ASP A 215 12.10 -29.33 3.90
C ASP A 215 10.64 -28.91 3.84
N TYR A 216 10.21 -28.10 4.82
CA TYR A 216 8.87 -27.52 4.85
C TYR A 216 8.56 -26.75 3.56
N GLU A 217 9.50 -25.93 3.06
CA GLU A 217 9.37 -25.19 1.80
C GLU A 217 9.01 -26.12 0.65
N ILE A 218 9.67 -27.29 0.57
CA ILE A 218 9.40 -28.31 -0.45
C ILE A 218 7.99 -28.91 -0.26
N ASP A 219 7.62 -29.24 0.98
CA ASP A 219 6.36 -29.89 1.30
C ASP A 219 5.13 -29.01 1.00
N VAL A 220 5.27 -27.68 1.08
CA VAL A 220 4.16 -26.75 0.81
C VAL A 220 4.05 -26.33 -0.66
N ILE A 221 4.95 -26.74 -1.55
CA ILE A 221 4.88 -26.43 -2.99
C ILE A 221 3.51 -26.79 -3.60
N PRO A 222 2.96 -28.01 -3.40
CA PRO A 222 1.66 -28.38 -3.98
C PRO A 222 0.50 -27.52 -3.45
N PHE A 223 0.59 -27.06 -2.20
CA PHE A 223 -0.37 -26.11 -1.64
C PHE A 223 -0.28 -24.77 -2.37
N PHE A 224 0.93 -24.22 -2.53
CA PHE A 224 1.14 -22.94 -3.19
C PHE A 224 0.67 -22.96 -4.63
N GLU A 225 1.00 -23.99 -5.41
CA GLU A 225 0.54 -24.11 -6.81
C GLU A 225 -0.98 -24.03 -6.92
N LYS A 226 -1.70 -24.79 -6.07
CA LYS A 226 -3.16 -24.79 -6.04
C LYS A 226 -3.74 -23.46 -5.55
N GLN A 227 -3.14 -22.87 -4.52
CA GLN A 227 -3.62 -21.63 -3.92
C GLN A 227 -3.37 -20.43 -4.86
N GLU A 228 -2.24 -20.40 -5.55
CA GLU A 228 -1.90 -19.39 -6.57
C GLU A 228 -2.82 -19.50 -7.79
N GLU A 229 -3.15 -20.72 -8.25
CA GLU A 229 -4.15 -20.93 -9.30
C GLU A 229 -5.52 -20.37 -8.89
N LYS A 230 -5.97 -20.66 -7.65
CA LYS A 230 -7.22 -20.13 -7.10
C LYS A 230 -7.21 -18.60 -7.01
N ILE A 231 -6.09 -18.01 -6.58
CA ILE A 231 -5.92 -16.56 -6.54
C ILE A 231 -6.02 -15.98 -7.97
N GLU A 232 -5.36 -16.60 -8.94
CA GLU A 232 -5.41 -16.19 -10.34
C GLU A 232 -6.83 -16.25 -10.92
N GLU A 233 -7.60 -17.29 -10.63
CA GLU A 233 -9.02 -17.39 -11.00
C GLU A 233 -9.87 -16.30 -10.35
N ASN A 234 -9.60 -15.96 -9.09
CA ASN A 234 -10.26 -14.85 -8.40
C ASN A 234 -9.96 -13.52 -9.08
N ILE A 235 -8.69 -13.25 -9.42
CA ILE A 235 -8.25 -12.06 -10.15
C ILE A 235 -8.98 -11.94 -11.49
N LYS A 236 -8.96 -13.01 -12.31
CA LYS A 236 -9.67 -13.06 -13.60
C LYS A 236 -11.17 -12.79 -13.46
N SER A 237 -11.80 -13.37 -12.44
CA SER A 237 -13.23 -13.16 -12.18
C SER A 237 -13.53 -11.71 -11.75
N MET A 238 -12.65 -11.07 -10.98
CA MET A 238 -12.81 -9.66 -10.62
C MET A 238 -12.73 -8.75 -11.84
N ILE A 239 -11.79 -9.02 -12.75
CA ILE A 239 -11.67 -8.31 -14.02
C ILE A 239 -12.96 -8.46 -14.84
N GLU A 240 -13.53 -9.67 -14.91
CA GLU A 240 -14.78 -9.91 -15.64
C GLU A 240 -15.98 -9.17 -15.02
N LEU A 241 -16.09 -9.14 -13.69
CA LEU A 241 -17.11 -8.35 -13.00
C LEU A 241 -16.98 -6.84 -13.33
N MET A 242 -15.76 -6.32 -13.44
CA MET A 242 -15.54 -4.93 -13.84
C MET A 242 -15.88 -4.68 -15.31
N LYS A 243 -15.52 -5.60 -16.22
CA LYS A 243 -15.86 -5.51 -17.66
C LYS A 243 -17.36 -5.50 -17.91
N THR A 244 -18.11 -6.29 -17.14
CA THR A 244 -19.57 -6.41 -17.24
C THR A 244 -20.32 -5.31 -16.50
N ASN A 245 -19.62 -4.32 -15.92
CA ASN A 245 -20.19 -3.28 -15.06
C ASN A 245 -21.07 -3.85 -13.94
N ALA A 246 -20.63 -4.95 -13.32
CA ALA A 246 -21.30 -5.53 -12.16
C ALA A 246 -21.38 -4.51 -10.99
N SER A 247 -22.26 -4.78 -10.04
CA SER A 247 -22.45 -3.88 -8.90
C SER A 247 -21.20 -3.80 -8.02
N SER A 248 -21.03 -2.69 -7.33
CA SER A 248 -19.93 -2.51 -6.37
C SER A 248 -19.95 -3.55 -5.25
N GLU A 249 -21.13 -4.07 -4.88
CA GLU A 249 -21.29 -5.13 -3.88
C GLU A 249 -20.76 -6.47 -4.38
N GLU A 250 -21.01 -6.84 -5.65
CA GLU A 250 -20.50 -8.07 -6.25
C GLU A 250 -18.97 -8.05 -6.35
N VAL A 251 -18.41 -6.92 -6.80
CA VAL A 251 -16.96 -6.70 -6.85
C VAL A 251 -16.35 -6.79 -5.44
N GLN A 252 -17.01 -6.19 -4.44
CA GLN A 252 -16.55 -6.24 -3.05
C GLN A 252 -16.55 -7.67 -2.50
N LYS A 253 -17.62 -8.44 -2.71
CA LYS A 253 -17.71 -9.84 -2.30
C LYS A 253 -16.58 -10.67 -2.90
N ARG A 254 -16.24 -10.43 -4.17
CA ARG A 254 -15.13 -11.14 -4.83
C ARG A 254 -13.76 -10.71 -4.28
N PHE A 255 -13.56 -9.42 -4.00
CA PHE A 255 -12.35 -8.93 -3.33
C PHE A 255 -12.17 -9.56 -1.94
N ASP A 256 -13.23 -9.71 -1.16
CA ASP A 256 -13.14 -10.33 0.18
C ASP A 256 -12.72 -11.81 0.11
N ILE A 257 -13.07 -12.52 -0.96
CA ILE A 257 -12.60 -13.89 -1.24
C ILE A 257 -11.10 -13.86 -1.60
N LEU A 258 -10.71 -13.01 -2.56
CA LEU A 258 -9.31 -12.83 -2.95
C LEU A 258 -8.43 -12.50 -1.73
N LYS A 259 -8.88 -11.56 -0.90
CA LYS A 259 -8.18 -11.15 0.33
C LYS A 259 -7.93 -12.33 1.27
N LYS A 260 -8.94 -13.18 1.50
CA LYS A 260 -8.79 -14.38 2.34
C LYS A 260 -7.77 -15.35 1.75
N ASP A 261 -7.81 -15.55 0.44
CA ASP A 261 -6.92 -16.47 -0.24
C ASP A 261 -5.45 -16.00 -0.23
N VAL A 262 -5.22 -14.69 -0.38
CA VAL A 262 -3.88 -14.08 -0.28
C VAL A 262 -3.35 -14.12 1.16
N ILE A 263 -4.17 -13.81 2.17
CA ILE A 263 -3.75 -13.89 3.58
C ILE A 263 -3.41 -15.31 3.98
N LEU A 264 -4.18 -16.30 3.49
CA LEU A 264 -3.87 -17.71 3.75
C LEU A 264 -2.55 -18.11 3.09
N TRP A 265 -2.32 -17.68 1.84
CA TRP A 265 -1.06 -17.95 1.13
C TRP A 265 0.14 -17.42 1.92
N ASP A 266 0.06 -16.17 2.36
CA ASP A 266 1.13 -15.48 3.10
C ASP A 266 1.44 -16.11 4.44
N ARG A 267 0.40 -16.48 5.19
CA ARG A 267 0.56 -17.20 6.44
C ARG A 267 1.40 -18.47 6.28
N ILE A 268 1.17 -19.24 5.22
CA ILE A 268 1.91 -20.49 4.95
C ILE A 268 3.32 -20.18 4.43
N ALA A 269 3.52 -19.06 3.73
CA ALA A 269 4.84 -18.63 3.27
C ALA A 269 5.73 -18.03 4.38
N GLN A 270 5.15 -17.57 5.49
CA GLN A 270 5.84 -16.80 6.52
C GLN A 270 7.14 -17.43 7.04
N PRO A 271 7.23 -18.72 7.42
CA PRO A 271 8.48 -19.32 7.87
C PRO A 271 9.60 -19.22 6.83
N VAL A 272 9.25 -19.44 5.55
CA VAL A 272 10.18 -19.39 4.42
C VAL A 272 10.56 -17.94 4.10
N GLN A 273 9.61 -17.00 4.13
CA GLN A 273 9.88 -15.57 3.93
C GLN A 273 10.88 -15.03 4.95
N VAL A 274 10.71 -15.37 6.24
CA VAL A 274 11.64 -14.96 7.30
C VAL A 274 13.01 -15.60 7.10
N LEU A 275 13.06 -16.88 6.72
CA LEU A 275 14.32 -17.55 6.43
C LEU A 275 15.06 -16.94 5.24
N CYS A 276 14.39 -16.68 4.11
CA CYS A 276 15.00 -16.00 2.97
C CYS A 276 15.58 -14.64 3.37
N ARG A 277 14.80 -13.86 4.14
CA ARG A 277 15.23 -12.55 4.64
C ARG A 277 16.50 -12.65 5.50
N SER A 278 16.56 -13.63 6.40
CA SER A 278 17.76 -13.89 7.23
C SER A 278 19.02 -14.17 6.41
N LYS A 279 18.85 -14.75 5.22
CA LYS A 279 19.93 -15.05 4.26
C LYS A 279 20.22 -13.89 3.30
N GLY A 280 19.54 -12.75 3.45
CA GLY A 280 19.64 -11.61 2.53
C GLY A 280 19.12 -11.92 1.11
N SER A 281 18.25 -12.92 0.96
CA SER A 281 17.63 -13.30 -0.29
C SER A 281 16.13 -12.98 -0.33
N ASP A 282 15.60 -12.84 -1.54
CA ASP A 282 14.19 -12.57 -1.79
C ASP A 282 13.40 -13.87 -1.98
N HIS A 283 12.20 -13.97 -1.41
CA HIS A 283 11.28 -15.08 -1.70
C HIS A 283 10.54 -14.82 -3.02
N GLU A 284 11.00 -15.47 -4.11
CA GLU A 284 10.54 -15.24 -5.48
C GLU A 284 9.02 -15.32 -5.65
N ARG A 285 8.37 -16.31 -5.02
CA ARG A 285 6.91 -16.48 -5.13
C ARG A 285 6.14 -15.30 -4.52
N SER A 286 6.62 -14.73 -3.41
CA SER A 286 5.98 -13.55 -2.80
C SER A 286 6.03 -12.34 -3.75
N TYR A 287 7.14 -12.13 -4.45
CA TYR A 287 7.24 -11.07 -5.47
C TYR A 287 6.30 -11.29 -6.65
N LEU A 288 6.27 -12.50 -7.20
CA LEU A 288 5.39 -12.83 -8.34
C LEU A 288 3.91 -12.63 -7.98
N LEU A 289 3.49 -13.05 -6.80
CA LEU A 289 2.12 -12.85 -6.33
C LEU A 289 1.81 -11.36 -6.09
N SER A 290 2.75 -10.63 -5.48
CA SER A 290 2.61 -9.18 -5.28
C SER A 290 2.45 -8.44 -6.60
N ASP A 291 3.24 -8.78 -7.63
CA ASP A 291 3.17 -8.14 -8.95
C ASP A 291 1.80 -8.36 -9.61
N ARG A 292 1.22 -9.56 -9.50
CA ARG A 292 -0.14 -9.85 -10.01
C ARG A 292 -1.20 -9.02 -9.30
N LEU A 293 -1.11 -8.85 -7.98
CA LEU A 293 -2.02 -7.98 -7.24
C LEU A 293 -1.85 -6.52 -7.64
N ARG A 294 -0.60 -6.07 -7.84
CA ARG A 294 -0.33 -4.71 -8.33
C ARG A 294 -0.95 -4.49 -9.71
N GLU A 295 -0.80 -5.45 -10.61
CA GLU A 295 -1.38 -5.40 -11.94
C GLU A 295 -2.91 -5.29 -11.87
N LEU A 296 -3.56 -6.09 -11.03
CA LEU A 296 -5.01 -5.96 -10.79
C LEU A 296 -5.36 -4.57 -10.24
N ALA A 297 -4.57 -4.01 -9.31
CA ALA A 297 -4.81 -2.67 -8.77
C ALA A 297 -4.70 -1.60 -9.86
N LEU A 298 -3.70 -1.69 -10.74
CA LEU A 298 -3.49 -0.79 -11.86
C LEU A 298 -4.62 -0.89 -12.89
N GLN A 299 -4.98 -2.09 -13.32
CA GLN A 299 -6.10 -2.31 -14.24
C GLN A 299 -7.42 -1.78 -13.66
N SER A 300 -7.68 -2.06 -12.37
CA SER A 300 -8.87 -1.56 -11.65
C SER A 300 -9.02 -0.04 -11.76
N HIS A 301 -7.93 0.71 -11.63
CA HIS A 301 -7.96 2.17 -11.76
C HIS A 301 -7.95 2.65 -13.21
N ASN A 302 -6.98 2.20 -14.00
CA ASN A 302 -6.68 2.74 -15.32
C ASN A 302 -7.73 2.37 -16.36
N GLU A 303 -8.21 1.12 -16.35
CA GLU A 303 -9.16 0.62 -17.34
C GLU A 303 -10.61 0.78 -16.89
N PHE A 304 -10.89 0.51 -15.62
CA PHE A 304 -12.26 0.46 -15.09
C PHE A 304 -12.64 1.66 -14.22
N GLY A 305 -11.72 2.58 -13.94
CA GLY A 305 -11.97 3.77 -13.12
C GLY A 305 -12.24 3.48 -11.63
N ASN A 306 -12.13 2.22 -11.19
CA ASN A 306 -12.44 1.76 -9.84
C ASN A 306 -11.26 2.03 -8.89
N THR A 307 -11.10 3.30 -8.55
CA THR A 307 -10.01 3.78 -7.68
C THR A 307 -10.12 3.25 -6.26
N THR A 308 -11.34 3.04 -5.75
CA THR A 308 -11.57 2.48 -4.43
C THR A 308 -11.06 1.04 -4.32
N LEU A 309 -11.35 0.20 -5.32
CA LEU A 309 -10.84 -1.17 -5.36
C LEU A 309 -9.32 -1.19 -5.47
N SER A 310 -8.77 -0.35 -6.36
CA SER A 310 -7.31 -0.20 -6.53
C SER A 310 -6.61 0.06 -5.19
N ILE A 311 -7.11 1.04 -4.41
CA ILE A 311 -6.57 1.33 -3.06
C ILE A 311 -6.69 0.11 -2.13
N LYS A 312 -7.82 -0.61 -2.13
CA LYS A 312 -7.99 -1.80 -1.28
C LYS A 312 -7.00 -2.91 -1.61
N ILE A 313 -6.69 -3.11 -2.89
CA ILE A 313 -5.69 -4.10 -3.32
C ILE A 313 -4.30 -3.63 -2.91
N THR A 314 -3.97 -2.35 -3.12
CA THR A 314 -2.70 -1.78 -2.66
C THR A 314 -2.53 -1.88 -1.13
N ASP A 315 -3.60 -1.65 -0.36
CA ASP A 315 -3.60 -1.83 1.09
C ASP A 315 -3.33 -3.30 1.49
N LEU A 316 -3.93 -4.25 0.76
CA LEU A 316 -3.66 -5.67 0.95
C LEU A 316 -2.19 -5.98 0.71
N GLN A 317 -1.60 -5.47 -0.39
CA GLN A 317 -0.18 -5.67 -0.69
C GLN A 317 0.74 -5.12 0.41
N GLN A 318 0.46 -3.92 0.93
CA GLN A 318 1.24 -3.34 2.03
C GLN A 318 1.18 -4.15 3.33
N THR A 319 0.06 -4.84 3.56
CA THR A 319 -0.15 -5.63 4.77
C THR A 319 0.53 -6.99 4.66
N VAL A 320 0.38 -7.64 3.51
CA VAL A 320 0.81 -9.01 3.27
C VAL A 320 2.30 -9.09 2.98
N PHE A 321 2.84 -8.17 2.18
CA PHE A 321 4.23 -8.23 1.73
C PHE A 321 5.08 -7.14 2.41
N SER A 322 4.91 -6.96 3.72
CA SER A 322 5.51 -5.85 4.46
C SER A 322 7.03 -5.97 4.61
N GLU A 323 7.52 -7.20 4.60
CA GLU A 323 8.92 -7.61 4.66
C GLU A 323 9.64 -7.42 3.32
N LEU A 324 8.90 -7.36 2.21
CA LEU A 324 9.44 -7.08 0.89
C LEU A 324 9.58 -5.56 0.68
N ARG A 325 10.74 -5.00 1.04
CA ARG A 325 10.99 -3.54 1.01
C ARG A 325 10.54 -2.87 -0.29
N GLN A 326 10.90 -3.43 -1.45
CA GLN A 326 10.55 -2.85 -2.75
C GLN A 326 9.03 -2.83 -2.98
N VAL A 327 8.33 -3.89 -2.59
CA VAL A 327 6.86 -3.98 -2.70
C VAL A 327 6.21 -2.96 -1.79
N PHE A 328 6.64 -2.89 -0.53
CA PHE A 328 6.10 -1.96 0.46
C PHE A 328 6.24 -0.49 0.01
N GLU A 329 7.43 -0.09 -0.44
CA GLU A 329 7.70 1.27 -0.92
C GLU A 329 6.87 1.61 -2.16
N THR A 330 6.79 0.68 -3.10
CA THR A 330 6.01 0.83 -4.33
C THR A 330 4.52 0.98 -4.02
N ALA A 331 3.96 0.11 -3.19
CA ALA A 331 2.56 0.15 -2.78
C ALA A 331 2.25 1.45 -1.98
N ALA A 332 3.17 1.93 -1.14
CA ALA A 332 3.02 3.20 -0.44
C ALA A 332 2.94 4.40 -1.41
N SER A 333 3.80 4.41 -2.43
CA SER A 333 3.77 5.41 -3.49
C SER A 333 2.47 5.35 -4.28
N ASP A 334 2.08 4.16 -4.75
CA ASP A 334 0.87 3.95 -5.56
C ASP A 334 -0.38 4.40 -4.79
N LYS A 335 -0.50 4.02 -3.51
CA LYS A 335 -1.59 4.46 -2.63
C LYS A 335 -1.67 5.99 -2.52
N LYS A 336 -0.54 6.66 -2.29
CA LYS A 336 -0.49 8.13 -2.19
C LYS A 336 -0.95 8.80 -3.49
N GLN A 337 -0.57 8.25 -4.65
CA GLN A 337 -1.02 8.76 -5.95
C GLN A 337 -2.53 8.59 -6.12
N LEU A 338 -3.07 7.40 -5.86
CA LEU A 338 -4.50 7.10 -5.97
C LEU A 338 -5.35 7.98 -5.04
N GLN A 339 -4.90 8.18 -3.80
CA GLN A 339 -5.58 9.06 -2.83
C GLN A 339 -5.60 10.53 -3.30
N ASN A 340 -4.49 11.02 -3.87
CA ASN A 340 -4.45 12.37 -4.43
C ASN A 340 -5.42 12.52 -5.61
N ILE A 341 -5.55 11.51 -6.47
CA ILE A 341 -6.50 11.51 -7.58
C ILE A 341 -7.94 11.55 -7.06
N MET A 342 -8.28 10.72 -6.06
CA MET A 342 -9.61 10.73 -5.43
C MET A 342 -9.93 12.09 -4.81
N ARG A 343 -8.98 12.67 -4.06
CA ARG A 343 -9.17 13.97 -3.42
C ARG A 343 -9.44 15.07 -4.44
N ARG A 344 -8.63 15.15 -5.50
CA ARG A 344 -8.83 16.15 -6.57
C ARG A 344 -10.20 16.02 -7.24
N ARG A 345 -10.63 14.80 -7.56
CA ARG A 345 -11.97 14.57 -8.14
C ARG A 345 -13.09 15.01 -7.20
N GLN A 346 -12.92 14.83 -5.89
CA GLN A 346 -13.89 15.26 -4.89
C GLN A 346 -13.91 16.79 -4.78
N GLU A 347 -12.74 17.42 -4.68
CA GLU A 347 -12.58 18.88 -4.65
C GLU A 347 -13.20 19.52 -5.91
N GLU A 348 -12.97 18.95 -7.09
CA GLU A 348 -13.57 19.40 -8.36
C GLU A 348 -15.10 19.32 -8.34
N LYS A 349 -15.66 18.20 -7.86
CA LYS A 349 -17.12 18.05 -7.72
C LYS A 349 -17.71 19.06 -6.73
N GLU A 350 -17.06 19.24 -5.58
CA GLU A 350 -17.50 20.19 -4.57
C GLU A 350 -17.41 21.63 -5.07
N ALA A 351 -16.34 21.97 -5.78
CA ALA A 351 -16.17 23.28 -6.41
C ALA A 351 -17.26 23.53 -7.47
N GLU A 352 -17.61 22.54 -8.29
CA GLU A 352 -18.67 22.65 -9.29
C GLU A 352 -20.05 22.82 -8.65
N ILE A 353 -20.35 22.07 -7.57
CA ILE A 353 -21.58 22.23 -6.80
C ILE A 353 -21.65 23.64 -6.17
N ALA A 354 -20.55 24.08 -5.54
CA ALA A 354 -20.45 25.40 -4.93
C ALA A 354 -20.63 26.51 -5.97
N ARG A 355 -20.02 26.35 -7.15
CA ARG A 355 -20.17 27.28 -8.29
C ARG A 355 -21.62 27.38 -8.74
N LYS A 356 -22.30 26.25 -8.98
CA LYS A 356 -23.72 26.23 -9.38
C LYS A 356 -24.61 26.90 -8.34
N LYS A 357 -24.35 26.66 -7.05
CA LYS A 357 -25.09 27.29 -5.94
C LYS A 357 -24.86 28.79 -5.89
N ALA A 358 -23.62 29.25 -6.04
CA ALA A 358 -23.27 30.68 -6.01
C ALA A 358 -23.89 31.47 -7.17
N LEU A 359 -24.07 30.84 -8.33
CA LEU A 359 -24.68 31.45 -9.52
C LEU A 359 -26.20 31.38 -9.54
N SER A 360 -26.83 30.57 -8.68
CA SER A 360 -28.28 30.53 -8.56
C SER A 360 -28.84 31.79 -7.92
N TYR A 361 -29.90 32.35 -8.50
CA TYR A 361 -30.63 33.50 -7.96
C TYR A 361 -32.08 33.47 -8.46
N TYR A 362 -33.03 33.78 -7.59
CA TYR A 362 -34.42 33.97 -7.97
C TYR A 362 -35.04 35.09 -7.15
N VAL A 363 -35.75 35.99 -7.83
CA VAL A 363 -36.49 37.08 -7.21
C VAL A 363 -37.73 37.39 -8.04
N GLU A 364 -38.83 37.71 -7.36
CA GLU A 364 -40.11 38.07 -7.96
C GLU A 364 -40.70 39.28 -7.22
N TRP A 365 -41.30 40.22 -7.96
CA TRP A 365 -41.96 41.39 -7.38
C TRP A 365 -43.10 41.91 -8.25
N GLY A 366 -44.03 42.65 -7.63
CA GLY A 366 -45.23 43.20 -8.29
C GLY A 366 -46.49 42.46 -7.88
N LEU A 367 -47.61 43.19 -7.71
CA LEU A 367 -48.87 42.64 -7.23
C LEU A 367 -49.74 42.08 -8.36
N ILE A 368 -49.94 42.87 -9.43
CA ILE A 368 -50.82 42.53 -10.56
C ILE A 368 -49.99 42.06 -11.77
N PHE A 369 -48.88 42.76 -12.06
CA PHE A 369 -47.92 42.39 -13.10
C PHE A 369 -46.61 41.98 -12.43
N LYS A 370 -46.46 40.68 -12.20
CA LYS A 370 -45.25 40.11 -11.59
C LYS A 370 -44.08 40.20 -12.56
N LYS A 371 -42.98 40.81 -12.11
CA LYS A 371 -41.67 40.74 -12.74
C LYS A 371 -40.84 39.72 -11.99
N SER A 372 -40.03 38.96 -12.72
CA SER A 372 -39.15 37.96 -12.09
C SER A 372 -37.83 37.83 -12.82
N ILE A 373 -36.80 37.46 -12.07
CA ILE A 373 -35.50 37.08 -12.59
C ILE A 373 -35.14 35.74 -11.96
N LYS A 374 -34.77 34.78 -12.80
CA LYS A 374 -34.16 33.53 -12.39
C LYS A 374 -32.83 33.36 -13.10
N MET A 375 -31.76 33.11 -12.36
CA MET A 375 -30.43 32.83 -12.89
C MET A 375 -29.94 31.49 -12.34
N ASP A 376 -29.20 30.76 -13.16
CA ASP A 376 -28.38 29.61 -12.75
C ASP A 376 -26.98 29.75 -13.37
N ALA A 377 -26.20 28.66 -13.45
CA ALA A 377 -24.86 28.71 -14.03
C ALA A 377 -24.85 28.94 -15.56
N ASP A 378 -25.96 28.61 -16.24
CA ASP A 378 -26.01 28.47 -17.69
C ASP A 378 -26.89 29.54 -18.34
N LYS A 379 -27.94 30.00 -17.65
CA LYS A 379 -28.96 30.88 -18.24
C LYS A 379 -29.56 31.90 -17.27
N ILE A 380 -30.19 32.90 -17.87
CA ILE A 380 -31.12 33.83 -17.22
C ILE A 380 -32.51 33.67 -17.82
N THR A 381 -33.53 33.64 -16.97
CA THR A 381 -34.96 33.70 -17.33
C THR A 381 -35.57 34.97 -16.75
N ILE A 382 -36.19 35.77 -17.60
CA ILE A 382 -36.83 37.04 -17.27
C ILE A 382 -38.35 36.88 -17.40
N ASN A 383 -39.08 37.36 -16.40
CA ASN A 383 -40.55 37.33 -16.32
C ASN A 383 -41.17 35.93 -16.55
N GLY A 384 -40.40 34.87 -16.28
CA GLY A 384 -40.84 33.47 -16.38
C GLY A 384 -40.84 32.85 -17.78
N SER A 385 -40.70 33.63 -18.85
CA SER A 385 -40.82 33.13 -20.23
C SER A 385 -39.58 33.40 -21.09
N GLU A 386 -38.90 34.53 -20.91
CA GLU A 386 -37.79 34.93 -21.75
C GLU A 386 -36.48 34.33 -21.23
N THR A 387 -35.95 33.30 -21.90
CA THR A 387 -34.76 32.57 -21.44
C THR A 387 -33.58 32.73 -22.39
N TYR A 388 -32.42 33.07 -21.84
CA TYR A 388 -31.18 33.32 -22.59
C TYR A 388 -30.00 32.60 -21.94
N ARG A 389 -29.21 31.89 -22.73
CA ARG A 389 -27.97 31.25 -22.24
C ARG A 389 -26.85 32.30 -22.20
N PHE A 390 -26.03 32.27 -21.15
CA PHE A 390 -24.94 33.23 -20.99
C PHE A 390 -23.88 33.09 -22.08
N GLU A 391 -23.63 31.88 -22.58
CA GLU A 391 -22.67 31.65 -23.67
C GLU A 391 -23.07 32.31 -25.00
N ASP A 392 -24.37 32.50 -25.23
CA ASP A 392 -24.90 33.14 -26.45
C ASP A 392 -24.84 34.68 -26.39
N MET A 393 -24.55 35.24 -25.21
CA MET A 393 -24.44 36.69 -25.03
C MET A 393 -23.18 37.22 -25.72
N THR A 394 -23.34 38.21 -26.57
CA THR A 394 -22.28 38.91 -27.31
C THR A 394 -21.94 40.27 -26.69
N GLY A 395 -22.87 40.82 -25.90
CA GLY A 395 -22.73 42.13 -25.26
C GLY A 395 -23.36 42.14 -23.87
N VAL A 396 -22.69 42.78 -22.91
CA VAL A 396 -23.25 43.11 -21.60
C VAL A 396 -23.05 44.59 -21.28
N LEU A 397 -24.03 45.23 -20.66
CA LEU A 397 -24.04 46.66 -20.35
C LEU A 397 -24.73 46.86 -19.01
N TRP A 398 -24.12 47.60 -18.09
CA TRP A 398 -24.80 47.98 -16.87
C TRP A 398 -24.28 49.29 -16.27
N GLY A 399 -25.14 49.95 -15.50
CA GLY A 399 -24.79 51.12 -14.70
C GLY A 399 -25.96 51.58 -13.84
N ALA A 400 -25.68 52.56 -12.99
CA ALA A 400 -26.66 53.13 -12.07
C ALA A 400 -26.54 54.66 -12.06
N THR A 401 -27.67 55.36 -12.17
CA THR A 401 -27.74 56.82 -12.17
C THR A 401 -28.53 57.28 -10.96
N ARG A 402 -27.86 57.98 -10.02
CA ARG A 402 -28.53 58.59 -8.87
C ARG A 402 -29.26 59.85 -9.32
N ASN A 403 -30.56 59.92 -9.07
CA ASN A 403 -31.39 61.07 -9.41
C ASN A 403 -31.56 61.98 -8.20
N SER A 404 -31.59 63.29 -8.43
CA SER A 404 -31.90 64.29 -7.41
C SER A 404 -32.71 65.42 -8.00
N VAL A 405 -33.67 65.95 -7.23
CA VAL A 405 -34.41 67.18 -7.57
C VAL A 405 -34.07 68.21 -6.51
N ASN A 406 -33.51 69.36 -6.90
CA ASN A 406 -33.03 70.41 -5.99
C ASN A 406 -32.08 69.91 -4.87
N GLY A 407 -31.21 68.95 -5.20
CA GLY A 407 -30.25 68.36 -4.25
C GLY A 407 -30.84 67.27 -3.32
N ILE A 408 -32.14 66.99 -3.40
CA ILE A 408 -32.79 65.91 -2.64
C ILE A 408 -32.75 64.62 -3.49
N PRO A 409 -32.15 63.52 -3.01
CA PRO A 409 -32.15 62.24 -3.73
C PRO A 409 -33.57 61.73 -3.98
N THR A 410 -33.90 61.43 -5.24
CA THR A 410 -35.22 60.89 -5.65
C THR A 410 -35.17 59.41 -6.03
N GLY A 411 -34.02 58.77 -5.82
CA GLY A 411 -33.80 57.34 -6.08
C GLY A 411 -32.72 57.11 -7.14
N THR A 412 -32.50 55.84 -7.47
CA THR A 412 -31.47 55.41 -8.43
C THR A 412 -32.13 54.69 -9.59
N THR A 413 -31.81 55.09 -10.83
CA THR A 413 -32.17 54.34 -12.03
C THR A 413 -31.07 53.32 -12.32
N TYR A 414 -31.42 52.04 -12.33
CA TYR A 414 -30.52 50.95 -12.70
C TYR A 414 -30.77 50.54 -14.14
N ASN A 415 -29.70 50.44 -14.92
CA ASN A 415 -29.72 49.99 -16.30
C ASN A 415 -28.86 48.74 -16.40
N VAL A 416 -29.45 47.61 -16.82
CA VAL A 416 -28.73 46.34 -17.03
C VAL A 416 -29.30 45.72 -18.29
N ASN A 417 -28.49 45.64 -19.34
CA ASN A 417 -28.87 45.07 -20.62
C ASN A 417 -27.84 44.06 -21.10
N PHE A 418 -28.27 43.14 -21.94
CA PHE A 418 -27.38 42.29 -22.72
C PHE A 418 -27.84 42.20 -24.17
N SER A 419 -26.96 41.69 -25.01
CA SER A 419 -27.24 41.36 -26.40
C SER A 419 -26.77 39.94 -26.67
N THR A 420 -27.49 39.24 -27.54
CA THR A 420 -27.08 37.97 -28.15
C THR A 420 -26.96 38.16 -29.66
N LYS A 421 -26.65 37.09 -30.40
CA LYS A 421 -26.69 37.13 -31.87
C LYS A 421 -28.08 37.50 -32.42
N ASN A 422 -29.14 37.10 -31.73
CA ASN A 422 -30.52 37.20 -32.22
C ASN A 422 -31.32 38.31 -31.55
N ASN A 423 -30.87 38.83 -30.41
CA ASN A 423 -31.58 39.85 -29.65
C ASN A 423 -30.61 40.95 -29.24
N TYR A 424 -30.86 42.17 -29.68
CA TYR A 424 -30.07 43.34 -29.29
C TYR A 424 -30.84 44.13 -28.23
N GLY A 425 -30.19 44.56 -27.15
CA GLY A 425 -30.86 45.47 -26.21
C GLY A 425 -31.78 44.83 -25.18
N VAL A 426 -31.64 43.54 -24.85
CA VAL A 426 -32.53 42.89 -23.87
C VAL A 426 -32.31 43.50 -22.50
N SER A 427 -33.36 44.11 -21.93
CA SER A 427 -33.29 44.80 -20.65
C SER A 427 -33.71 43.91 -19.49
N ILE A 428 -32.88 43.85 -18.46
CA ILE A 428 -33.16 43.12 -17.22
C ILE A 428 -33.88 44.07 -16.26
N PRO A 429 -35.09 43.75 -15.79
CA PRO A 429 -35.82 44.65 -14.91
C PRO A 429 -35.18 44.69 -13.51
N ILE A 430 -34.76 45.86 -13.03
CA ILE A 430 -34.13 46.00 -11.72
C ILE A 430 -35.02 46.83 -10.78
N LYS A 431 -35.29 46.30 -9.58
CA LYS A 431 -36.15 46.96 -8.58
C LYS A 431 -35.38 47.86 -7.62
N ASN A 432 -34.24 47.40 -7.13
CA ASN A 432 -33.45 48.02 -6.09
C ASN A 432 -31.96 47.67 -6.26
N ASP A 433 -31.14 48.21 -5.38
CA ASP A 433 -29.70 47.93 -5.27
C ASP A 433 -29.40 46.44 -5.06
N ASP A 434 -30.12 45.77 -4.16
CA ASP A 434 -29.86 44.34 -3.87
C ASP A 434 -30.06 43.46 -5.13
N VAL A 435 -31.14 43.68 -5.89
CA VAL A 435 -31.36 42.98 -7.16
C VAL A 435 -30.30 43.37 -8.19
N TYR A 436 -29.93 44.65 -8.25
CA TYR A 436 -28.88 45.13 -9.15
C TYR A 436 -27.55 44.42 -8.93
N ASP A 437 -27.07 44.42 -7.68
CA ASP A 437 -25.77 43.86 -7.32
C ASP A 437 -25.73 42.36 -7.56
N ASN A 438 -26.80 41.63 -7.19
CA ASN A 438 -26.90 40.20 -7.41
C ASN A 438 -26.90 39.81 -8.89
N VAL A 439 -27.61 40.57 -9.73
CA VAL A 439 -27.70 40.32 -11.17
C VAL A 439 -26.37 40.66 -11.86
N VAL A 440 -25.82 41.85 -11.62
CA VAL A 440 -24.57 42.29 -12.25
C VAL A 440 -23.41 41.38 -11.88
N GLN A 441 -23.30 41.00 -10.59
CA GLN A 441 -22.23 40.10 -10.15
C GLN A 441 -22.29 38.75 -10.88
N ARG A 442 -23.48 38.18 -11.06
CA ARG A 442 -23.67 36.90 -11.75
C ARG A 442 -23.49 37.02 -13.25
N LEU A 443 -24.04 38.08 -13.85
CA LEU A 443 -23.87 38.38 -15.28
C LEU A 443 -22.40 38.57 -15.65
N TRP A 444 -21.61 39.21 -14.78
CA TRP A 444 -20.16 39.29 -14.94
C TRP A 444 -19.48 37.91 -14.87
N LYS A 445 -19.74 37.16 -13.80
CA LYS A 445 -19.15 35.82 -13.57
C LYS A 445 -19.52 34.79 -14.64
N THR A 446 -20.60 35.00 -15.37
CA THR A 446 -21.01 34.15 -16.49
C THR A 446 -20.68 34.83 -17.83
N ALA A 447 -21.59 35.63 -18.38
CA ALA A 447 -21.47 36.22 -19.71
C ALA A 447 -20.25 37.16 -19.84
N GLY A 448 -19.95 37.97 -18.82
CA GLY A 448 -18.80 38.88 -18.83
C GLY A 448 -17.47 38.15 -19.04
N VAL A 449 -17.22 37.09 -18.27
CA VAL A 449 -16.03 36.23 -18.41
C VAL A 449 -16.01 35.52 -19.77
N SER A 450 -17.15 34.99 -20.25
CA SER A 450 -17.22 34.35 -21.57
C SER A 450 -16.91 35.32 -22.72
N ILE A 451 -17.34 36.57 -22.63
CA ILE A 451 -17.02 37.62 -23.60
C ILE A 451 -15.52 37.98 -23.52
N LEU A 452 -14.99 38.14 -22.30
CA LEU A 452 -13.56 38.39 -22.08
C LEU A 452 -12.68 37.32 -22.73
N LEU A 453 -12.97 36.03 -22.50
CA LEU A 453 -12.18 34.93 -23.07
C LEU A 453 -12.18 34.94 -24.60
N ARG A 454 -13.34 35.20 -25.23
CA ARG A 454 -13.42 35.35 -26.70
C ARG A 454 -12.63 36.55 -27.21
N PHE A 455 -12.59 37.65 -26.46
CA PHE A 455 -11.75 38.78 -26.80
C PHE A 455 -10.26 38.44 -26.69
N LEU A 456 -9.84 37.74 -25.64
CA LEU A 456 -8.45 37.30 -25.49
C LEU A 456 -8.03 36.36 -26.62
N GLU A 457 -8.88 35.41 -27.01
CA GLU A 457 -8.61 34.51 -28.15
C GLU A 457 -8.48 35.27 -29.47
N LYS A 458 -9.36 36.27 -29.70
CA LYS A 458 -9.28 37.15 -30.87
C LYS A 458 -8.01 38.00 -30.89
N LEU A 459 -7.56 38.49 -29.74
CA LEU A 459 -6.31 39.25 -29.64
C LEU A 459 -5.08 38.36 -29.84
N LYS A 460 -5.08 37.16 -29.25
CA LYS A 460 -4.00 36.17 -29.37
C LYS A 460 -3.77 35.72 -30.80
N SER A 461 -4.84 35.63 -31.59
CA SER A 461 -4.79 35.34 -33.03
C SER A 461 -4.37 36.54 -33.90
N GLY A 462 -3.98 37.66 -33.31
CA GLY A 462 -3.55 38.88 -34.02
C GLY A 462 -4.69 39.79 -34.47
N GLY A 463 -5.93 39.49 -34.06
CA GLY A 463 -7.11 40.29 -34.36
C GLY A 463 -7.21 41.57 -33.52
N CYS A 464 -8.31 42.30 -33.75
CA CYS A 464 -8.66 43.53 -33.05
C CYS A 464 -10.08 43.44 -32.47
N VAL A 465 -10.27 43.99 -31.26
CA VAL A 465 -11.58 44.14 -30.61
C VAL A 465 -12.00 45.61 -30.74
N SER A 466 -13.24 45.88 -31.18
CA SER A 466 -13.75 47.25 -31.30
C SER A 466 -14.95 47.45 -30.36
N ILE A 467 -14.88 48.45 -29.49
CA ILE A 467 -15.91 48.76 -28.48
C ILE A 467 -16.13 50.27 -28.48
N GLY A 468 -17.35 50.73 -28.77
CA GLY A 468 -17.66 52.18 -28.83
C GLY A 468 -16.78 52.96 -29.82
N GLY A 469 -16.36 52.33 -30.92
CA GLY A 469 -15.44 52.92 -31.90
C GLY A 469 -13.96 52.92 -31.49
N ILE A 470 -13.62 52.32 -30.34
CA ILE A 470 -12.24 52.19 -29.85
C ILE A 470 -11.68 50.84 -30.31
N ASN A 471 -10.63 50.87 -31.12
CA ASN A 471 -9.94 49.66 -31.58
C ASN A 471 -8.83 49.26 -30.60
N ILE A 472 -8.94 48.04 -30.08
CA ILE A 472 -8.05 47.44 -29.10
C ILE A 472 -7.31 46.29 -29.75
N TYR A 473 -5.99 46.33 -29.62
CA TYR A 473 -5.08 45.30 -30.08
C TYR A 473 -4.36 44.67 -28.89
N ASP A 474 -3.70 43.54 -29.11
CA ASP A 474 -3.03 42.87 -28.01
C ASP A 474 -1.94 43.73 -27.37
N ASP A 475 -1.19 44.50 -28.16
CA ASP A 475 -0.08 45.35 -27.71
C ASP A 475 -0.43 46.84 -27.49
N GLY A 476 -1.67 47.27 -27.73
CA GLY A 476 -2.02 48.69 -27.64
C GLY A 476 -3.44 49.04 -28.07
N VAL A 477 -3.73 50.34 -28.10
CA VAL A 477 -5.06 50.90 -28.37
C VAL A 477 -4.99 52.08 -29.33
N GLU A 478 -5.96 52.21 -30.22
CA GLU A 478 -6.12 53.40 -31.06
C GLU A 478 -6.83 54.52 -30.30
N LEU A 479 -6.20 55.69 -30.27
CA LEU A 479 -6.74 56.91 -29.68
C LEU A 479 -6.80 58.02 -30.73
N THR A 480 -7.77 58.91 -30.57
CA THR A 480 -8.03 59.98 -31.54
C THR A 480 -7.76 61.34 -30.91
N HIS A 481 -7.17 62.25 -31.67
CA HIS A 481 -7.07 63.67 -31.34
C HIS A 481 -7.89 64.48 -32.36
N SER A 482 -9.05 64.96 -31.92
CA SER A 482 -9.93 65.80 -32.75
C SER A 482 -9.48 67.27 -32.71
N LYS A 483 -9.25 67.84 -33.89
CA LYS A 483 -9.01 69.27 -34.15
C LYS A 483 -10.24 69.89 -34.81
N TRP A 484 -10.29 71.22 -34.89
CA TRP A 484 -11.47 71.97 -35.34
C TRP A 484 -11.94 71.60 -36.77
N PHE A 485 -11.08 70.99 -37.60
CA PHE A 485 -11.40 70.57 -38.98
C PHE A 485 -10.77 69.22 -39.40
N SER A 486 -10.13 68.47 -38.49
CA SER A 486 -9.54 67.16 -38.81
C SER A 486 -9.41 66.30 -37.57
N SER A 487 -9.36 64.98 -37.74
CA SER A 487 -9.01 64.04 -36.68
C SER A 487 -7.74 63.27 -37.05
N GLU A 488 -6.93 62.98 -36.05
CA GLU A 488 -5.74 62.14 -36.19
C GLU A 488 -5.90 60.95 -35.24
N THR A 489 -5.81 59.73 -35.77
CA THR A 489 -5.86 58.49 -34.99
C THR A 489 -4.48 57.85 -34.96
N LYS A 490 -4.02 57.45 -33.78
CA LYS A 490 -2.73 56.77 -33.58
C LYS A 490 -2.90 55.60 -32.61
N ARG A 491 -2.12 54.54 -32.83
CA ARG A 491 -1.99 53.42 -31.89
C ARG A 491 -0.96 53.76 -30.82
N PHE A 492 -1.33 53.55 -29.57
CA PHE A 492 -0.47 53.75 -28.40
C PHE A 492 -0.26 52.42 -27.69
N PRO A 493 0.99 52.07 -27.33
CA PRO A 493 1.25 50.89 -26.52
C PRO A 493 0.68 51.04 -25.10
N TRP A 494 0.39 49.93 -24.42
CA TRP A 494 -0.21 49.96 -23.08
C TRP A 494 0.60 50.78 -22.07
N GLY A 495 1.94 50.72 -22.13
CA GLY A 495 2.81 51.47 -21.24
C GLY A 495 2.80 53.00 -21.41
N SER A 496 2.15 53.54 -22.45
CA SER A 496 2.07 54.98 -22.71
C SER A 496 0.67 55.56 -22.50
N ILE A 497 -0.25 54.80 -21.92
CA ILE A 497 -1.61 55.26 -21.63
C ILE A 497 -1.88 55.32 -20.13
N ARG A 498 -2.91 56.09 -19.77
CA ARG A 498 -3.57 56.04 -18.47
C ARG A 498 -5.08 55.91 -18.69
N ILE A 499 -5.76 55.34 -17.70
CA ILE A 499 -7.23 55.27 -17.71
C ILE A 499 -7.81 55.95 -16.48
N SER A 500 -9.02 56.47 -16.64
CA SER A 500 -9.84 56.99 -15.54
C SER A 500 -11.30 56.65 -15.80
N ALA A 501 -12.07 56.47 -14.73
CA ALA A 501 -13.51 56.29 -14.79
C ALA A 501 -14.16 57.39 -13.95
N TYR A 502 -14.94 58.27 -14.56
CA TYR A 502 -15.61 59.37 -13.87
C TYR A 502 -17.00 59.58 -14.47
N GLN A 503 -18.00 59.79 -13.62
CA GLN A 503 -19.41 60.00 -14.01
C GLN A 503 -19.94 58.99 -15.05
N GLY A 504 -19.57 57.71 -14.91
CA GLY A 504 -20.06 56.65 -15.80
C GLY A 504 -19.40 56.61 -17.19
N VAL A 505 -18.30 57.33 -17.39
CA VAL A 505 -17.49 57.31 -18.61
C VAL A 505 -16.10 56.75 -18.30
N LEU A 506 -15.68 55.75 -19.09
CA LEU A 506 -14.30 55.28 -19.15
C LEU A 506 -13.52 56.15 -20.14
N THR A 507 -12.46 56.80 -19.67
CA THR A 507 -11.56 57.59 -20.51
C THR A 507 -10.19 56.93 -20.56
N ILE A 508 -9.69 56.69 -21.76
CA ILE A 508 -8.34 56.21 -22.07
C ILE A 508 -7.58 57.37 -22.68
N GLN A 509 -6.43 57.73 -22.11
CA GLN A 509 -5.64 58.88 -22.56
C GLN A 509 -4.17 58.50 -22.70
N ALA A 510 -3.54 58.89 -23.81
CA ALA A 510 -2.09 58.78 -23.96
C ALA A 510 -1.37 59.82 -23.10
N ILE A 511 -0.40 59.36 -22.30
CA ILE A 511 0.36 60.16 -21.35
C ILE A 511 1.11 61.27 -22.08
N GLY A 512 0.98 62.51 -21.58
CA GLY A 512 1.65 63.68 -22.18
C GLY A 512 1.08 64.13 -23.53
N SER A 513 -0.07 63.60 -23.98
CA SER A 513 -0.67 63.94 -25.27
C SER A 513 -2.16 64.33 -25.16
N LYS A 514 -2.71 64.87 -26.25
CA LYS A 514 -4.15 65.17 -26.40
C LYS A 514 -4.97 64.01 -26.99
N PHE A 515 -4.32 62.89 -27.34
CA PHE A 515 -5.00 61.70 -27.86
C PHE A 515 -5.76 61.01 -26.74
N ASN A 516 -7.05 60.80 -26.95
CA ASN A 516 -7.90 60.12 -26.00
C ASN A 516 -9.04 59.37 -26.71
N ALA A 517 -9.69 58.49 -25.95
CA ALA A 517 -10.95 57.89 -26.29
C ALA A 517 -11.81 57.83 -25.03
N SER A 518 -13.10 58.02 -25.17
CA SER A 518 -14.05 57.96 -24.05
C SER A 518 -15.28 57.17 -24.44
N VAL A 519 -15.71 56.29 -23.55
CA VAL A 519 -16.85 55.40 -23.78
C VAL A 519 -17.68 55.25 -22.50
N GLY A 520 -19.00 55.36 -22.61
CA GLY A 520 -19.90 55.32 -21.45
C GLY A 520 -20.26 53.89 -21.04
N PHE A 521 -20.19 53.59 -19.75
CA PHE A 521 -20.58 52.28 -19.19
C PHE A 521 -22.07 51.94 -19.41
N GLN A 522 -22.90 52.96 -19.66
CA GLN A 522 -24.32 52.82 -19.96
C GLN A 522 -24.67 53.11 -21.44
N SER A 523 -23.70 53.50 -22.27
CA SER A 523 -23.94 53.84 -23.68
C SER A 523 -23.46 52.77 -24.66
N GLU A 524 -22.49 51.95 -24.26
CA GLU A 524 -21.86 50.95 -25.13
C GLU A 524 -21.73 49.59 -24.42
N TYR A 525 -21.88 48.52 -25.21
CA TYR A 525 -21.73 47.16 -24.69
C TYR A 525 -20.26 46.82 -24.43
N ASN A 526 -20.02 45.96 -23.43
CA ASN A 526 -18.73 45.39 -23.07
C ASN A 526 -17.68 46.39 -22.54
N VAL A 527 -18.08 47.61 -22.18
CA VAL A 527 -17.17 48.60 -21.58
C VAL A 527 -16.57 48.11 -20.26
N HIS A 528 -17.31 47.33 -19.45
CA HIS A 528 -16.77 46.69 -18.24
C HIS A 528 -15.72 45.61 -18.55
N VAL A 529 -15.90 44.87 -19.65
CA VAL A 529 -14.91 43.89 -20.14
C VAL A 529 -13.65 44.63 -20.60
N LEU A 530 -13.81 45.72 -21.35
CA LEU A 530 -12.73 46.60 -21.79
C LEU A 530 -11.94 47.17 -20.61
N ASP A 531 -12.62 47.78 -19.64
CA ASP A 531 -12.01 48.35 -18.44
C ASP A 531 -11.18 47.30 -17.70
N THR A 532 -11.71 46.07 -17.59
CA THR A 532 -11.00 44.94 -16.97
C THR A 532 -9.74 44.57 -17.75
N MET A 533 -9.82 44.39 -19.07
CA MET A 533 -8.66 44.05 -19.91
C MET A 533 -7.54 45.08 -19.76
N ILE A 534 -7.88 46.38 -19.84
CA ILE A 534 -6.89 47.46 -19.76
C ILE A 534 -6.32 47.54 -18.34
N ARG A 535 -7.16 47.48 -17.29
CA ARG A 535 -6.67 47.48 -15.90
C ARG A 535 -5.72 46.33 -15.62
N THR A 536 -6.00 45.14 -16.15
CA THR A 536 -5.16 43.96 -15.92
C THR A 536 -3.78 44.14 -16.54
N VAL A 537 -3.68 44.60 -17.80
CA VAL A 537 -2.37 44.83 -18.45
C VAL A 537 -1.60 45.97 -17.79
N LEU A 538 -2.27 47.05 -17.39
CA LEU A 538 -1.60 48.19 -16.72
C LEU A 538 -1.11 47.85 -15.30
N LYS A 539 -1.73 46.89 -14.62
CA LYS A 539 -1.32 46.45 -13.28
C LYS A 539 -0.13 45.48 -13.30
N LYS A 540 0.05 44.71 -14.37
CA LYS A 540 1.09 43.66 -14.42
C LYS A 540 2.42 44.28 -14.86
N ALA A 541 3.38 44.32 -13.94
CA ALA A 541 4.72 44.81 -14.21
C ALA A 541 5.31 44.06 -15.44
N ASN A 542 5.82 44.82 -16.40
CA ASN A 542 6.44 44.34 -17.65
C ASN A 542 5.51 43.71 -18.71
N ALA A 543 4.19 43.66 -18.52
CA ALA A 543 3.28 43.17 -19.56
C ALA A 543 3.23 44.16 -20.74
N LYS A 544 3.55 43.68 -21.95
CA LYS A 544 3.43 44.47 -23.18
C LYS A 544 2.18 44.13 -23.97
N LYS A 545 1.58 42.97 -23.68
CA LYS A 545 0.35 42.49 -24.30
C LYS A 545 -0.76 42.24 -23.27
N ILE A 546 -2.01 42.35 -23.70
CA ILE A 546 -3.16 41.98 -22.88
C ILE A 546 -3.12 40.49 -22.59
N THR A 547 -2.90 39.65 -23.60
CA THR A 547 -2.89 38.18 -23.43
C THR A 547 -1.85 37.71 -22.41
N GLU A 548 -0.62 38.23 -22.49
CA GLU A 548 0.45 38.00 -21.49
C GLU A 548 0.01 38.36 -20.06
N ALA A 549 -0.84 39.38 -19.92
CA ALA A 549 -1.32 39.81 -18.61
C ALA A 549 -2.21 38.74 -17.96
N PHE A 550 -2.96 37.98 -18.75
CA PHE A 550 -3.87 36.92 -18.30
C PHE A 550 -3.25 35.51 -18.25
N GLU A 551 -2.05 35.29 -18.81
CA GLU A 551 -1.38 33.96 -18.84
C GLU A 551 -0.65 33.56 -17.54
N GLY A 552 -0.79 34.29 -16.43
CA GLY A 552 -0.02 34.07 -15.19
C GLY A 552 -0.82 33.98 -13.90
N GLY A 553 -2.11 33.66 -13.97
CA GLY A 553 -2.97 33.44 -12.80
C GLY A 553 -3.65 32.09 -12.89
N ASN A 554 -2.92 31.03 -12.52
CA ASN A 554 -3.48 29.74 -12.10
C ASN A 554 -3.10 29.52 -10.64
#